data_AF-A0A958X0A7-F1
#
_entry.id   AF-A0A958X0A7-F1
#
_cell.length_a   1.000
_cell.length_b   1.000
_cell.length_c   1.000
_cell.angle_alpha   90.00
_cell.angle_beta   90.00
_cell.angle_gamma   90.00
#
_symmetry.space_group_name_H-M   'P 1'
#
loop_
_entity.id
_entity.type
_entity.pdbx_description
1 polymer ?
#
loop_
_entity_poly.entity_id
_entity_poly.type
_entity_poly.pdbx_seq_one_letter_code
_entity_poly.pdbx_strand_id
1 'polypeptide(L)'
;KPLLYNLFGDVEDSASLILTEKDRLNFIEDIIQHNNAIPNAILKHFKDDKDKIILFLGFDFEQWHLRILPKKIFQKEEINAPIFVPYGDKEITKNAMVFYNRQYKMEFLQDEPLEFVKELVDRLDKQDETTEMIAANAPIRVVYLYDQSDSSLLTTLKKHMSSLSCKDAIDSWDDSMILAGEVEGDQITQKLAQANLIILLVSSDFLSSERLYKVQLLEALKRYREGKAFIIPILVRSCAWEGSVFSKSMFILPRNQVPITSWEDQDAAYRNVVIELEKYIPHLVENLQA
;
A
#
# COMPACT_ATOMS: atom_id res chain seq x y z
N LYS A 1 9.85 1.75 -2.28
CA LYS A 1 10.71 2.43 -3.28
C LYS A 1 10.63 3.96 -3.11
N PRO A 2 11.77 4.67 -3.04
CA PRO A 2 11.83 6.12 -2.90
C PRO A 2 11.39 6.83 -4.19
N LEU A 3 10.85 8.05 -4.06
CA LEU A 3 10.56 8.93 -5.19
C LEU A 3 11.75 9.88 -5.40
N LEU A 4 12.36 9.84 -6.59
CA LEU A 4 13.43 10.76 -6.98
C LEU A 4 12.88 11.88 -7.86
N TYR A 5 13.24 13.12 -7.55
CA TYR A 5 12.90 14.29 -8.38
C TYR A 5 14.14 15.14 -8.63
N ASN A 6 14.54 15.21 -9.90
CA ASN A 6 15.75 15.93 -10.33
C ASN A 6 15.41 17.39 -10.63
N LEU A 7 15.66 18.28 -9.67
CA LEU A 7 15.36 19.71 -9.76
C LEU A 7 16.19 20.46 -10.83
N PHE A 8 17.37 19.96 -11.20
CA PHE A 8 18.27 20.59 -12.17
C PHE A 8 18.33 19.86 -13.52
N GLY A 9 17.31 19.07 -13.83
CA GLY A 9 17.25 18.26 -15.04
C GLY A 9 17.85 16.87 -14.88
N ASP A 10 17.66 16.05 -15.90
CA ASP A 10 18.14 14.68 -16.01
C ASP A 10 19.42 14.63 -16.83
N VAL A 11 20.41 13.86 -16.38
CA VAL A 11 21.66 13.65 -17.11
C VAL A 11 21.41 12.90 -18.42
N GLU A 12 20.35 12.11 -18.50
CA GLU A 12 19.94 11.42 -19.73
C GLU A 12 19.23 12.35 -20.72
N ASP A 13 18.68 13.49 -20.25
CA ASP A 13 18.06 14.51 -21.08
C ASP A 13 18.88 15.81 -21.08
N SER A 14 19.81 15.89 -22.03
CA SER A 14 20.69 17.05 -22.21
C SER A 14 19.97 18.40 -22.37
N ALA A 15 18.71 18.42 -22.84
CA ALA A 15 17.94 19.65 -22.99
C ALA A 15 17.36 20.17 -21.66
N SER A 16 17.30 19.31 -20.66
CA SER A 16 16.81 19.65 -19.31
C SER A 16 17.90 20.15 -18.36
N LEU A 17 19.17 19.97 -18.72
CA LEU A 17 20.31 20.30 -17.87
C LEU A 17 20.59 21.80 -17.80
N ILE A 18 20.89 22.27 -16.59
CA ILE A 18 21.30 23.66 -16.35
C ILE A 18 22.83 23.71 -16.31
N LEU A 19 23.44 23.93 -17.48
CA LEU A 19 24.90 23.90 -17.63
C LEU A 19 25.52 25.29 -17.78
N THR A 20 24.78 26.24 -18.35
CA THR A 20 25.28 27.59 -18.59
C THR A 20 24.63 28.61 -17.65
N GLU A 21 25.26 29.78 -17.53
CA GLU A 21 24.68 30.91 -16.78
C GLU A 21 23.34 31.37 -17.38
N LYS A 22 23.18 31.24 -18.69
CA LYS A 22 21.91 31.52 -19.38
C LYS A 22 20.82 30.53 -18.95
N ASP A 23 21.14 29.23 -18.90
CA ASP A 23 20.19 28.20 -18.48
C ASP A 23 19.78 28.41 -17.02
N ARG A 24 20.72 28.83 -16.17
CA ARG A 24 20.45 29.15 -14.76
C ARG A 24 19.49 30.33 -14.61
N LEU A 25 19.65 31.37 -15.43
CA LEU A 25 18.73 32.52 -15.42
C LEU A 25 17.34 32.12 -15.91
N ASN A 26 17.24 31.36 -17.01
CA ASN A 26 15.99 30.84 -17.53
C ASN A 26 15.25 29.99 -16.49
N PHE A 27 15.97 29.10 -15.80
CA PHE A 27 15.40 28.28 -14.72
C PHE A 27 14.82 29.12 -13.58
N ILE A 28 15.54 30.16 -13.13
CA ILE A 28 15.07 31.05 -12.08
C ILE A 28 13.84 31.83 -12.57
N GLU A 29 13.85 32.33 -13.80
CA GLU A 29 12.71 33.01 -14.42
C GLU A 29 11.49 32.10 -14.47
N ASP A 30 11.67 30.84 -14.89
CA ASP A 30 10.59 29.85 -14.96
C ASP A 30 9.96 29.58 -13.58
N ILE A 31 10.77 29.43 -12.53
CA ILE A 31 10.29 29.23 -11.15
C ILE A 31 9.56 30.47 -10.60
N ILE A 32 10.00 31.65 -11.01
CA ILE A 32 9.37 32.90 -10.58
C ILE A 32 8.02 33.07 -11.29
N GLN A 33 7.97 32.84 -12.60
CA GLN A 33 6.79 33.02 -13.46
C GLN A 33 5.74 31.92 -13.28
N HIS A 34 6.16 30.66 -13.30
CA HIS A 34 5.30 29.51 -13.10
C HIS A 34 5.35 29.16 -11.61
N ASN A 35 4.30 29.50 -10.86
CA ASN A 35 4.24 29.43 -9.39
C ASN A 35 4.61 28.08 -8.72
N ASN A 36 4.96 27.04 -9.49
CA ASN A 36 5.31 25.72 -8.99
C ASN A 36 6.62 25.22 -9.62
N ALA A 37 7.71 25.19 -8.84
CA ALA A 37 8.96 24.53 -9.21
C ALA A 37 8.85 22.99 -9.22
N ILE A 38 7.77 22.46 -8.65
CA ILE A 38 7.51 21.03 -8.48
C ILE A 38 6.07 20.72 -8.93
N PRO A 39 5.84 19.62 -9.68
CA PRO A 39 4.50 19.17 -10.05
C PRO A 39 3.56 18.98 -8.83
N ASN A 40 2.28 19.33 -9.00
CA ASN A 40 1.25 19.19 -7.95
C ASN A 40 1.12 17.75 -7.41
N ALA A 41 1.44 16.73 -8.23
CA ALA A 41 1.42 15.33 -7.83
C ALA A 41 2.43 15.04 -6.70
N ILE A 42 3.63 15.64 -6.77
CA ILE A 42 4.67 15.48 -5.75
C ILE A 42 4.31 16.30 -4.50
N LEU A 43 3.79 17.52 -4.68
CA LEU A 43 3.37 18.37 -3.57
C LEU A 43 2.29 17.73 -2.68
N LYS A 44 1.41 16.88 -3.24
CA LYS A 44 0.41 16.15 -2.46
C LYS A 44 1.05 15.17 -1.46
N HIS A 45 2.16 14.55 -1.81
CA HIS A 45 2.86 13.62 -0.92
C HIS A 45 3.48 14.28 0.31
N PHE A 46 3.69 15.60 0.29
CA PHE A 46 4.24 16.35 1.42
C PHE A 46 3.19 16.71 2.49
N LYS A 47 1.89 16.65 2.14
CA LYS A 47 0.78 17.07 3.01
C LYS A 47 0.18 15.93 3.84
N ASP A 48 -0.03 14.79 3.21
CA ASP A 48 -0.97 13.76 3.69
C ASP A 48 -0.32 12.68 4.57
N ASP A 49 1.00 12.66 4.72
CA ASP A 49 1.73 11.48 5.20
C ASP A 49 2.86 11.85 6.18
N LYS A 50 2.68 11.50 7.47
CA LYS A 50 3.67 11.77 8.53
C LYS A 50 4.84 10.80 8.53
N ASP A 51 4.71 9.69 7.82
CA ASP A 51 5.73 8.63 7.80
C ASP A 51 6.74 8.82 6.67
N LYS A 52 6.61 9.91 5.89
CA LYS A 52 7.52 10.25 4.80
C LYS A 52 8.57 11.24 5.25
N ILE A 53 9.79 11.00 4.78
CA ILE A 53 10.94 11.86 4.98
C ILE A 53 11.28 12.52 3.65
N ILE A 54 11.57 13.83 3.68
CA ILE A 54 12.04 14.56 2.51
C ILE A 54 13.55 14.74 2.63
N LEU A 55 14.28 14.27 1.63
CA LEU A 55 15.73 14.37 1.57
C LEU A 55 16.14 15.37 0.48
N PHE A 56 16.91 16.39 0.85
CA PHE A 56 17.48 17.35 -0.10
C PHE A 56 18.98 17.09 -0.30
N LEU A 57 19.36 16.76 -1.52
CA LEU A 57 20.73 16.42 -1.89
C LEU A 57 21.26 17.35 -2.99
N GLY A 58 22.54 17.72 -2.91
CA GLY A 58 23.22 18.49 -3.97
C GLY A 58 22.88 19.98 -4.03
N PHE A 59 22.18 20.52 -3.02
CA PHE A 59 21.83 21.94 -2.96
C PHE A 59 22.86 22.76 -2.18
N ASP A 60 23.25 23.90 -2.74
CA ASP A 60 24.07 24.90 -2.04
C ASP A 60 23.19 26.00 -1.45
N PHE A 61 22.92 25.91 -0.15
CA PHE A 61 22.04 26.81 0.58
C PHE A 61 22.66 28.20 0.83
N GLU A 62 23.96 28.37 0.58
CA GLU A 62 24.60 29.69 0.65
C GLU A 62 24.28 30.55 -0.57
N GLN A 63 24.04 29.93 -1.73
CA GLN A 63 23.70 30.65 -2.95
C GLN A 63 22.33 31.35 -2.86
N TRP A 64 22.33 32.68 -2.98
CA TRP A 64 21.12 33.49 -2.76
C TRP A 64 19.95 33.12 -3.70
N HIS A 65 20.25 32.74 -4.95
CA HIS A 65 19.24 32.43 -5.96
C HIS A 65 18.57 31.08 -5.69
N LEU A 66 19.30 30.12 -5.11
CA LEU A 66 18.74 28.82 -4.71
C LEU A 66 17.83 28.95 -3.49
N ARG A 67 17.93 30.03 -2.69
CA ARG A 67 17.02 30.30 -1.56
C ARG A 67 15.57 30.57 -2.02
N ILE A 68 15.38 30.90 -3.30
CA ILE A 68 14.06 31.07 -3.91
C ILE A 68 13.33 29.72 -3.99
N LEU A 69 14.06 28.61 -4.15
CA LEU A 69 13.48 27.27 -4.28
C LEU A 69 12.72 26.84 -3.01
N PRO A 70 13.32 26.79 -1.80
CA PRO A 70 12.57 26.51 -0.58
C PRO A 70 11.38 27.46 -0.41
N LYS A 71 11.57 28.75 -0.70
CA LYS A 71 10.50 29.75 -0.61
C LYS A 71 9.31 29.42 -1.50
N LYS A 72 9.52 28.90 -2.70
CA LYS A 72 8.44 28.54 -3.66
C LYS A 72 7.86 27.16 -3.39
N ILE A 73 8.70 26.18 -3.05
CA ILE A 73 8.29 24.80 -2.79
C ILE A 73 7.49 24.72 -1.48
N PHE A 74 7.94 25.44 -0.45
CA PHE A 74 7.45 25.36 0.92
C PHE A 74 6.62 26.58 1.34
N GLN A 75 6.16 27.38 0.38
CA GLN A 75 5.42 28.62 0.63
C GLN A 75 4.06 28.41 1.31
N LYS A 76 3.55 27.18 1.34
CA LYS A 76 2.26 26.81 1.92
C LYS A 76 2.51 25.93 3.16
N GLU A 77 2.07 26.41 4.32
CA GLU A 77 2.27 25.86 5.67
C GLU A 77 1.63 24.48 5.95
N GLU A 78 1.74 23.52 5.04
CA GLU A 78 1.13 22.18 5.18
C GLU A 78 2.13 21.05 4.93
N ILE A 79 3.41 21.25 5.26
CA ILE A 79 4.41 20.16 5.19
C ILE A 79 4.66 19.63 6.60
N ASN A 80 4.20 18.40 6.79
CA ASN A 80 4.29 17.69 8.07
C ASN A 80 5.48 16.71 8.09
N ALA A 81 6.07 16.42 6.93
CA ALA A 81 7.23 15.55 6.80
C ALA A 81 8.52 16.24 7.31
N PRO A 82 9.38 15.52 8.06
CA PRO A 82 10.71 16.04 8.39
C PRO A 82 11.58 16.19 7.14
N ILE A 83 12.38 17.25 7.09
CA ILE A 83 13.24 17.58 5.95
C ILE A 83 14.70 17.52 6.40
N PHE A 84 15.49 16.65 5.77
CA PHE A 84 16.91 16.50 6.06
C PHE A 84 17.79 16.91 4.88
N VAL A 85 18.93 17.52 5.21
CA VAL A 85 19.91 18.04 4.26
C VAL A 85 21.30 17.56 4.65
N PRO A 86 21.77 16.44 4.08
CA PRO A 86 23.18 16.06 4.13
C PRO A 86 24.02 17.10 3.38
N TYR A 87 25.00 17.71 4.03
CA TYR A 87 25.79 18.80 3.45
C TYR A 87 27.31 18.56 3.45
N GLY A 88 27.79 17.52 4.11
CA GLY A 88 29.21 17.18 4.18
C GLY A 88 30.09 18.30 4.74
N ASP A 89 31.26 18.47 4.14
CA ASP A 89 32.26 19.48 4.52
C ASP A 89 31.98 20.89 3.95
N LYS A 90 30.85 21.10 3.25
CA LYS A 90 30.52 22.46 2.76
C LYS A 90 30.27 23.39 3.94
N GLU A 91 30.99 24.51 3.99
CA GLU A 91 30.78 25.55 5.00
C GLU A 91 29.42 26.26 4.79
N ILE A 92 28.37 25.73 5.41
CA ILE A 92 27.10 26.45 5.57
C ILE A 92 27.21 27.30 6.84
N THR A 93 26.93 28.60 6.71
CA THR A 93 26.95 29.51 7.84
C THR A 93 25.86 29.16 8.86
N LYS A 94 26.17 29.28 10.15
CA LYS A 94 25.21 29.04 11.24
C LYS A 94 23.92 29.86 11.07
N ASN A 95 24.04 31.08 10.54
CA ASN A 95 22.89 31.94 10.27
C ASN A 95 21.98 31.37 9.17
N ALA A 96 22.55 30.82 8.10
CA ALA A 96 21.79 30.14 7.06
C ALA A 96 21.09 28.90 7.64
N MET A 97 21.79 28.05 8.39
CA MET A 97 21.18 26.86 9.02
C MET A 97 20.00 27.23 9.91
N VAL A 98 20.15 28.23 10.78
CA VAL A 98 19.07 28.70 11.66
C VAL A 98 17.89 29.27 10.87
N PHE A 99 18.17 30.01 9.79
CA PHE A 99 17.12 30.56 8.92
C PHE A 99 16.28 29.44 8.29
N TYR A 100 16.92 28.44 7.67
CA TYR A 100 16.21 27.35 7.01
C TYR A 100 15.50 26.42 8.01
N ASN A 101 16.10 26.18 9.16
CA ASN A 101 15.47 25.40 10.23
C ASN A 101 14.20 26.09 10.74
N ARG A 102 14.26 27.38 11.05
CA ARG A 102 13.10 28.11 11.57
C ARG A 102 11.99 28.29 10.53
N GLN A 103 12.35 28.57 9.28
CA GLN A 103 11.37 28.91 8.26
C GLN A 103 10.79 27.68 7.55
N TYR A 104 11.59 26.60 7.42
CA TYR A 104 11.23 25.43 6.62
C TYR A 104 11.41 24.10 7.36
N LYS A 105 11.76 24.10 8.65
CA LYS A 105 12.01 22.89 9.46
C LYS A 105 13.06 21.94 8.86
N MET A 106 14.04 22.52 8.17
CA MET A 106 15.16 21.76 7.61
C MET A 106 16.19 21.45 8.69
N GLU A 107 16.59 20.18 8.78
CA GLU A 107 17.67 19.71 9.62
C GLU A 107 18.90 19.40 8.76
N PHE A 108 20.02 20.02 9.11
CA PHE A 108 21.28 19.86 8.39
C PHE A 108 22.10 18.76 9.05
N LEU A 109 22.52 17.79 8.26
CA LEU A 109 23.28 16.63 8.71
C LEU A 109 24.73 16.75 8.22
N GLN A 110 25.68 16.60 9.14
CA GLN A 110 27.12 16.66 8.85
C GLN A 110 27.62 15.32 8.26
N ASP A 111 26.86 14.78 7.32
CA ASP A 111 27.16 13.57 6.58
C ASP A 111 27.50 13.93 5.14
N GLU A 112 28.54 13.31 4.59
CA GLU A 112 28.90 13.46 3.19
C GLU A 112 27.76 12.93 2.29
N PRO A 113 27.19 13.74 1.37
CA PRO A 113 25.96 13.36 0.66
C PRO A 113 26.07 12.04 -0.11
N LEU A 114 27.23 11.76 -0.72
CA LEU A 114 27.44 10.53 -1.48
C LEU A 114 27.56 9.31 -0.57
N GLU A 115 28.21 9.44 0.59
CA GLU A 115 28.31 8.35 1.57
C GLU A 115 26.94 8.08 2.20
N PHE A 116 26.21 9.14 2.54
CA PHE A 116 24.84 9.05 3.04
C PHE A 116 23.93 8.29 2.07
N VAL A 117 23.97 8.63 0.78
CA VAL A 117 23.14 7.95 -0.24
C VAL A 117 23.54 6.48 -0.40
N LYS A 118 24.84 6.16 -0.39
CA LYS A 118 25.31 4.77 -0.46
C LYS A 118 24.79 3.95 0.72
N GLU A 119 24.97 4.45 1.94
CA GLU A 119 24.46 3.79 3.15
C GLU A 119 22.93 3.66 3.13
N LEU A 120 22.21 4.68 2.63
CA LEU A 120 20.76 4.63 2.48
C LEU A 120 20.33 3.53 1.51
N VAL A 121 20.96 3.44 0.34
CA VAL A 121 20.68 2.40 -0.66
C VAL A 121 21.00 1.03 -0.09
N ASP A 122 22.17 0.84 0.51
CA ASP A 122 22.57 -0.43 1.12
C ASP A 122 21.58 -0.88 2.21
N ARG A 123 21.02 0.06 2.99
CA ARG A 123 20.01 -0.23 4.01
C ARG A 123 18.64 -0.51 3.42
N LEU A 124 18.26 0.18 2.35
CA LEU A 124 17.01 -0.10 1.64
C LEU A 124 17.05 -1.48 0.99
N ASP A 125 18.16 -1.83 0.36
CA ASP A 125 18.36 -3.14 -0.27
C ASP A 125 18.35 -4.26 0.78
N LYS A 126 19.03 -4.06 1.92
CA LYS A 126 18.98 -5.01 3.06
C LYS A 126 17.61 -5.08 3.72
N GLN A 127 16.87 -3.97 3.77
CA GLN A 127 15.48 -3.98 4.27
C GLN A 127 14.56 -4.71 3.31
N ASP A 128 14.72 -4.55 2.00
CA ASP A 128 13.94 -5.30 1.01
C ASP A 128 14.29 -6.80 1.09
N GLU A 129 15.56 -7.20 1.23
CA GLU A 129 15.94 -8.62 1.43
C GLU A 129 15.39 -9.22 2.74
N THR A 130 15.46 -8.47 3.85
CA THR A 130 14.97 -8.95 5.15
C THR A 130 13.44 -8.96 5.20
N THR A 131 12.79 -7.98 4.55
CA THR A 131 11.33 -7.89 4.46
C THR A 131 10.77 -8.89 3.47
N GLU A 132 11.46 -9.20 2.37
CA GLU A 132 11.11 -10.26 1.41
C GLU A 132 11.31 -11.65 2.02
N MET A 133 12.39 -11.91 2.78
CA MET A 133 12.55 -13.19 3.50
C MET A 133 11.50 -13.37 4.60
N ILE A 134 11.13 -12.31 5.34
CA ILE A 134 10.08 -12.37 6.36
C ILE A 134 8.69 -12.42 5.71
N ALA A 135 8.44 -11.71 4.60
CA ALA A 135 7.19 -11.77 3.86
C ALA A 135 7.01 -13.08 3.09
N ALA A 136 8.09 -13.73 2.66
CA ALA A 136 8.06 -15.04 2.03
C ALA A 136 7.75 -16.18 2.99
N ASN A 137 8.05 -15.99 4.28
CA ASN A 137 7.67 -16.90 5.35
C ASN A 137 6.50 -16.38 6.21
N ALA A 138 5.91 -15.23 5.87
CA ALA A 138 4.77 -14.69 6.61
C ALA A 138 3.50 -15.49 6.25
N PRO A 139 2.67 -15.83 7.24
CA PRO A 139 1.44 -16.53 6.97
C PRO A 139 0.50 -15.64 6.13
N ILE A 140 -0.12 -16.23 5.12
CA ILE A 140 -1.14 -15.62 4.28
C ILE A 140 -2.33 -15.31 5.17
N ARG A 141 -2.64 -14.02 5.32
CA ARG A 141 -3.77 -13.57 6.14
C ARG A 141 -5.07 -13.70 5.34
N VAL A 142 -5.92 -14.61 5.78
CA VAL A 142 -7.21 -14.92 5.17
C VAL A 142 -8.34 -14.36 6.03
N VAL A 143 -9.19 -13.52 5.44
CA VAL A 143 -10.40 -13.00 6.09
C VAL A 143 -11.64 -13.62 5.45
N TYR A 144 -12.55 -14.14 6.28
CA TYR A 144 -13.84 -14.67 5.83
C TYR A 144 -14.93 -13.62 6.04
N LEU A 145 -15.65 -13.29 4.98
CA LEU A 145 -16.87 -12.49 5.04
C LEU A 145 -18.07 -13.40 4.80
N TYR A 146 -18.96 -13.46 5.78
CA TYR A 146 -20.13 -14.35 5.77
C TYR A 146 -21.23 -13.73 6.64
N ASP A 147 -22.47 -14.18 6.44
CA ASP A 147 -23.56 -13.86 7.36
C ASP A 147 -23.56 -14.85 8.53
N GLN A 148 -23.95 -14.42 9.73
CA GLN A 148 -23.96 -15.28 10.93
C GLN A 148 -24.80 -16.56 10.72
N SER A 149 -25.84 -16.48 9.88
CA SER A 149 -26.68 -17.61 9.46
C SER A 149 -25.88 -18.72 8.75
N ASP A 150 -24.75 -18.39 8.14
CA ASP A 150 -23.84 -19.29 7.41
C ASP A 150 -22.62 -19.74 8.24
N SER A 151 -22.57 -19.42 9.55
CA SER A 151 -21.46 -19.77 10.45
C SER A 151 -21.13 -21.27 10.50
N SER A 152 -22.15 -22.13 10.39
CA SER A 152 -21.99 -23.58 10.35
C SER A 152 -21.28 -24.05 9.08
N LEU A 153 -21.58 -23.43 7.94
CA LEU A 153 -20.96 -23.70 6.64
C LEU A 153 -19.48 -23.25 6.65
N LEU A 154 -19.20 -22.07 7.23
CA LEU A 154 -17.83 -21.61 7.44
C LEU A 154 -17.02 -22.59 8.30
N THR A 155 -17.60 -23.05 9.41
CA THR A 155 -16.95 -24.00 10.32
C THR A 155 -16.58 -25.30 9.59
N THR A 156 -17.48 -25.81 8.75
CA THR A 156 -17.21 -27.01 7.93
C THR A 156 -16.13 -26.74 6.88
N LEU A 157 -16.18 -25.60 6.18
CA LEU A 157 -15.13 -25.21 5.24
C LEU A 157 -13.74 -25.17 5.91
N LYS A 158 -13.63 -24.54 7.09
CA LYS A 158 -12.38 -24.48 7.85
C LYS A 158 -11.86 -25.87 8.25
N LYS A 159 -12.75 -26.81 8.58
CA LYS A 159 -12.37 -28.21 8.85
C LYS A 159 -11.76 -28.86 7.61
N HIS A 160 -12.37 -28.68 6.44
CA HIS A 160 -11.82 -29.20 5.18
C HIS A 160 -10.47 -28.52 4.83
N MET A 161 -10.34 -27.22 5.06
CA MET A 161 -9.09 -26.48 4.87
C MET A 161 -7.98 -26.87 5.84
N SER A 162 -8.29 -27.50 6.98
CA SER A 162 -7.28 -27.99 7.92
C SER A 162 -6.41 -29.12 7.35
N SER A 163 -6.82 -29.72 6.22
CA SER A 163 -6.05 -30.73 5.50
C SER A 163 -5.04 -30.15 4.49
N LEU A 164 -5.06 -28.82 4.27
CA LEU A 164 -4.17 -28.16 3.32
C LEU A 164 -2.70 -28.32 3.74
N SER A 165 -1.87 -28.63 2.75
CA SER A 165 -0.41 -28.73 2.89
C SER A 165 0.22 -27.43 3.41
N CYS A 166 -0.42 -26.28 3.16
CA CYS A 166 0.02 -24.95 3.59
C CYS A 166 -0.61 -24.47 4.91
N LYS A 167 -1.18 -25.36 5.75
CA LYS A 167 -1.91 -24.96 6.97
C LYS A 167 -1.12 -24.00 7.88
N ASP A 168 0.18 -24.26 8.07
CA ASP A 168 1.03 -23.43 8.94
C ASP A 168 1.38 -22.06 8.32
N ALA A 169 1.09 -21.90 7.03
CA ALA A 169 1.26 -20.66 6.27
C ALA A 169 -0.06 -19.89 6.08
N ILE A 170 -1.17 -20.28 6.74
CA ILE A 170 -2.47 -19.58 6.65
C ILE A 170 -2.86 -19.05 8.03
N ASP A 171 -2.97 -17.73 8.16
CA ASP A 171 -3.54 -17.06 9.33
C ASP A 171 -4.99 -16.69 9.03
N SER A 172 -5.94 -17.41 9.62
CA SER A 172 -7.37 -17.25 9.36
C SER A 172 -8.04 -16.34 10.39
N TRP A 173 -8.81 -15.36 9.93
CA TRP A 173 -9.60 -14.47 10.79
C TRP A 173 -11.05 -14.33 10.31
N ASP A 174 -11.98 -14.20 11.26
CA ASP A 174 -13.39 -13.89 11.02
C ASP A 174 -14.00 -13.12 12.22
N ASP A 175 -15.23 -12.63 12.05
CA ASP A 175 -15.90 -11.76 13.04
C ASP A 175 -16.20 -12.44 14.38
N SER A 176 -16.23 -13.79 14.45
CA SER A 176 -16.41 -14.51 15.71
C SER A 176 -15.22 -14.37 16.66
N MET A 177 -14.08 -13.85 16.17
CA MET A 177 -12.85 -13.67 16.95
C MET A 177 -12.77 -12.30 17.64
N ILE A 178 -13.76 -11.44 17.44
CA ILE A 178 -13.84 -10.11 18.06
C ILE A 178 -14.15 -10.27 19.55
N LEU A 179 -13.32 -9.68 20.41
CA LEU A 179 -13.46 -9.83 21.86
C LEU A 179 -14.55 -8.90 22.42
N ALA A 180 -15.13 -9.32 23.54
CA ALA A 180 -16.09 -8.50 24.26
C ALA A 180 -15.44 -7.17 24.69
N GLY A 181 -15.99 -6.05 24.20
CA GLY A 181 -15.47 -4.70 24.45
C GLY A 181 -14.75 -4.07 23.25
N GLU A 182 -14.50 -4.83 22.18
CA GLU A 182 -13.97 -4.29 20.93
C GLU A 182 -15.07 -3.68 20.06
N VAL A 183 -14.73 -2.64 19.30
CA VAL A 183 -15.62 -2.04 18.31
C VAL A 183 -15.55 -2.88 17.04
N GLU A 184 -16.63 -3.62 16.77
CA GLU A 184 -16.72 -4.58 15.67
C GLU A 184 -16.28 -3.99 14.32
N GLY A 185 -16.74 -2.78 13.99
CA GLY A 185 -16.42 -2.11 12.73
C GLY A 185 -14.94 -1.82 12.54
N ASP A 186 -14.23 -1.41 13.60
CA ASP A 186 -12.82 -1.04 13.54
C ASP A 186 -11.94 -2.28 13.36
N GLN A 187 -12.26 -3.37 14.09
CA GLN A 187 -11.54 -4.64 13.97
C GLN A 187 -11.68 -5.24 12.58
N ILE A 188 -12.90 -5.29 12.04
CA ILE A 188 -13.15 -5.79 10.68
C ILE A 188 -12.39 -4.94 9.65
N THR A 189 -12.44 -3.61 9.78
CA THR A 189 -11.73 -2.71 8.87
C THR A 189 -10.22 -2.92 8.93
N GLN A 190 -9.65 -3.05 10.13
CA GLN A 190 -8.23 -3.29 10.33
C GLN A 190 -7.79 -4.64 9.74
N LYS A 191 -8.57 -5.70 9.96
CA LYS A 191 -8.27 -7.03 9.45
C LYS A 191 -8.41 -7.12 7.93
N LEU A 192 -9.44 -6.49 7.36
CA LEU A 192 -9.57 -6.34 5.91
C LEU A 192 -8.40 -5.55 5.32
N ALA A 193 -7.94 -4.48 5.99
CA ALA A 193 -6.79 -3.69 5.56
C ALA A 193 -5.44 -4.46 5.58
N GLN A 194 -5.39 -5.59 6.26
CA GLN A 194 -4.21 -6.44 6.36
C GLN A 194 -4.35 -7.76 5.57
N ALA A 195 -5.57 -8.10 5.13
CA ALA A 195 -5.85 -9.34 4.43
C ALA A 195 -5.12 -9.41 3.09
N ASN A 196 -4.54 -10.58 2.83
CA ASN A 196 -3.96 -10.97 1.56
C ASN A 196 -5.00 -11.68 0.68
N LEU A 197 -5.86 -12.48 1.32
CA LEU A 197 -6.96 -13.21 0.68
C LEU A 197 -8.26 -12.96 1.45
N ILE A 198 -9.32 -12.62 0.72
CA ILE A 198 -10.65 -12.37 1.25
C ILE A 198 -11.60 -13.40 0.63
N ILE A 199 -12.18 -14.25 1.47
CA ILE A 199 -13.11 -15.29 1.06
C ILE A 199 -14.53 -14.83 1.38
N LEU A 200 -15.41 -14.78 0.38
CA LEU A 200 -16.81 -14.40 0.56
C LEU A 200 -17.68 -15.65 0.57
N LEU A 201 -18.45 -15.91 1.62
CA LEU A 201 -19.47 -16.95 1.62
C LEU A 201 -20.76 -16.36 1.06
N VAL A 202 -21.02 -16.64 -0.21
CA VAL A 202 -22.13 -16.03 -0.96
C VAL A 202 -23.41 -16.81 -0.72
N SER A 203 -24.39 -16.09 -0.17
CA SER A 203 -25.73 -16.57 0.14
C SER A 203 -26.76 -15.45 -0.02
N SER A 204 -28.05 -15.78 0.06
CA SER A 204 -29.11 -14.76 0.07
C SER A 204 -28.96 -13.79 1.24
N ASP A 205 -28.57 -14.30 2.41
CA ASP A 205 -28.44 -13.47 3.62
C ASP A 205 -27.23 -12.54 3.49
N PHE A 206 -26.10 -13.05 2.98
CA PHE A 206 -24.92 -12.22 2.65
C PHE A 206 -25.27 -11.07 1.70
N LEU A 207 -26.03 -11.34 0.64
CA LEU A 207 -26.43 -10.33 -0.35
C LEU A 207 -27.46 -9.33 0.21
N SER A 208 -28.30 -9.75 1.15
CA SER A 208 -29.32 -8.92 1.77
C SER A 208 -28.80 -8.04 2.92
N SER A 209 -27.67 -8.42 3.52
CA SER A 209 -27.06 -7.71 4.64
C SER A 209 -26.38 -6.43 4.16
N GLU A 210 -27.03 -5.29 4.43
CA GLU A 210 -26.54 -3.98 4.01
C GLU A 210 -25.14 -3.67 4.56
N ARG A 211 -24.85 -4.11 5.78
CA ARG A 211 -23.55 -3.91 6.44
C ARG A 211 -22.43 -4.70 5.74
N LEU A 212 -22.64 -5.98 5.47
CA LEU A 212 -21.67 -6.84 4.77
C LEU A 212 -21.46 -6.36 3.33
N TYR A 213 -22.56 -6.11 2.62
CA TYR A 213 -22.55 -5.80 1.19
C TYR A 213 -22.09 -4.38 0.86
N LYS A 214 -22.42 -3.37 1.67
CA LYS A 214 -22.04 -1.97 1.39
C LYS A 214 -20.77 -1.52 2.10
N VAL A 215 -20.48 -1.99 3.31
CA VAL A 215 -19.31 -1.48 4.05
C VAL A 215 -18.11 -2.37 3.80
N GLN A 216 -18.21 -3.66 4.12
CA GLN A 216 -17.07 -4.57 4.12
C GLN A 216 -16.67 -4.99 2.70
N LEU A 217 -17.65 -5.31 1.85
CA LEU A 217 -17.40 -5.69 0.47
C LEU A 217 -16.83 -4.53 -0.37
N LEU A 218 -17.23 -3.28 -0.13
CA LEU A 218 -16.65 -2.14 -0.86
C LEU A 218 -15.17 -1.94 -0.52
N GLU A 219 -14.79 -2.08 0.76
CA GLU A 219 -13.38 -2.00 1.16
C GLU A 219 -12.57 -3.17 0.59
N ALA A 220 -13.11 -4.38 0.64
CA ALA A 220 -12.49 -5.54 0.00
C ALA A 220 -12.24 -5.29 -1.49
N LEU A 221 -13.26 -4.82 -2.23
CA LEU A 221 -13.17 -4.52 -3.67
C LEU A 221 -12.18 -3.40 -3.97
N LYS A 222 -12.08 -2.39 -3.11
CA LYS A 222 -11.08 -1.33 -3.24
C LYS A 222 -9.67 -1.92 -3.18
N ARG A 223 -9.38 -2.75 -2.18
CA ARG A 223 -8.08 -3.43 -2.05
C ARG A 223 -7.75 -4.34 -3.22
N TYR A 224 -8.76 -5.05 -3.73
CA TYR A 224 -8.61 -5.86 -4.94
C TYR A 224 -8.23 -5.03 -6.16
N ARG A 225 -8.88 -3.89 -6.38
CA ARG A 225 -8.53 -2.97 -7.49
C ARG A 225 -7.14 -2.36 -7.33
N GLU A 226 -6.68 -2.18 -6.09
CA GLU A 226 -5.33 -1.71 -5.77
C GLU A 226 -4.27 -2.81 -5.86
N GLY A 227 -4.63 -4.06 -6.16
CA GLY A 227 -3.70 -5.20 -6.23
C GLY A 227 -3.19 -5.68 -4.86
N LYS A 228 -3.80 -5.22 -3.76
CA LYS A 228 -3.32 -5.47 -2.38
C LYS A 228 -3.95 -6.69 -1.70
N ALA A 229 -5.04 -7.21 -2.27
CA ALA A 229 -5.74 -8.38 -1.75
C ALA A 229 -6.46 -9.10 -2.87
N PHE A 230 -6.61 -10.42 -2.75
CA PHE A 230 -7.42 -11.22 -3.66
C PHE A 230 -8.79 -11.49 -3.06
N ILE A 231 -9.82 -11.58 -3.91
CA ILE A 231 -11.18 -11.90 -3.48
C ILE A 231 -11.62 -13.19 -4.17
N ILE A 232 -12.08 -14.16 -3.38
CA ILE A 232 -12.63 -15.42 -3.88
C ILE A 232 -14.04 -15.60 -3.31
N PRO A 233 -15.09 -15.41 -4.14
CA PRO A 233 -16.45 -15.76 -3.77
C PRO A 233 -16.65 -17.29 -3.78
N ILE A 234 -17.18 -17.82 -2.70
CA ILE A 234 -17.60 -19.22 -2.54
C ILE A 234 -19.12 -19.25 -2.40
N LEU A 235 -19.79 -19.83 -3.39
CA LEU A 235 -21.23 -20.00 -3.42
C LEU A 235 -21.65 -21.11 -2.45
N VAL A 236 -22.15 -20.72 -1.28
CA VAL A 236 -22.56 -21.67 -0.25
C VAL A 236 -24.05 -22.03 -0.36
N ARG A 237 -24.89 -21.07 -0.77
CA ARG A 237 -26.34 -21.25 -0.96
C ARG A 237 -26.81 -20.70 -2.30
N SER A 238 -27.88 -21.28 -2.84
CA SER A 238 -28.57 -20.80 -4.04
C SER A 238 -29.05 -19.36 -3.83
N CYS A 239 -28.58 -18.43 -4.66
CA CYS A 239 -28.95 -17.02 -4.60
C CYS A 239 -28.68 -16.32 -5.95
N ALA A 240 -29.28 -15.16 -6.18
CA ALA A 240 -29.12 -14.38 -7.41
C ALA A 240 -27.84 -13.52 -7.38
N TRP A 241 -26.68 -14.17 -7.40
CA TRP A 241 -25.37 -13.52 -7.29
C TRP A 241 -24.88 -12.95 -8.63
N GLU A 242 -25.47 -13.33 -9.76
CA GLU A 242 -25.03 -12.97 -11.12
C GLU A 242 -25.12 -11.46 -11.39
N GLY A 243 -25.96 -10.74 -10.65
CA GLY A 243 -26.06 -9.28 -10.71
C GLY A 243 -25.12 -8.53 -9.75
N SER A 244 -24.33 -9.25 -8.93
CA SER A 244 -23.51 -8.62 -7.89
C SER A 244 -22.28 -7.92 -8.45
N VAL A 245 -21.69 -7.04 -7.65
CA VAL A 245 -20.45 -6.30 -8.01
C VAL A 245 -19.22 -7.21 -8.22
N PHE A 246 -19.24 -8.43 -7.67
CA PHE A 246 -18.16 -9.41 -7.81
C PHE A 246 -18.43 -10.44 -8.90
N SER A 247 -19.63 -10.48 -9.51
CA SER A 247 -19.97 -11.37 -10.63
C SER A 247 -19.02 -11.22 -11.83
N LYS A 248 -18.47 -10.02 -12.04
CA LYS A 248 -17.51 -9.71 -13.10
C LYS A 248 -16.06 -10.06 -12.72
N SER A 249 -15.79 -10.31 -11.44
CA SER A 249 -14.45 -10.66 -10.94
C SER A 249 -14.21 -12.18 -10.99
N MET A 250 -13.78 -12.61 -12.18
CA MET A 250 -12.99 -13.77 -12.65
C MET A 250 -12.75 -15.08 -11.86
N PHE A 251 -13.15 -15.29 -10.59
CA PHE A 251 -12.91 -16.58 -9.90
C PHE A 251 -13.95 -16.92 -8.82
N ILE A 252 -15.09 -17.52 -9.22
CA ILE A 252 -16.13 -18.01 -8.30
C ILE A 252 -15.97 -19.51 -8.09
N LEU A 253 -16.10 -19.94 -6.83
CA LEU A 253 -16.10 -21.34 -6.42
C LEU A 253 -17.48 -21.76 -5.89
N PRO A 254 -17.89 -23.03 -6.03
CA PRO A 254 -17.25 -24.06 -6.86
C PRO A 254 -17.27 -23.68 -8.35
N ARG A 255 -16.32 -24.21 -9.15
CA ARG A 255 -16.16 -23.81 -10.58
C ARG A 255 -17.36 -24.15 -11.46
N ASN A 256 -18.12 -25.18 -11.08
CA ASN A 256 -19.37 -25.55 -11.75
C ASN A 256 -20.54 -24.63 -11.36
N GLN A 257 -20.32 -23.65 -10.49
CA GLN A 257 -21.31 -22.68 -10.00
C GLN A 257 -22.52 -23.31 -9.31
N VAL A 258 -22.38 -24.57 -8.86
CA VAL A 258 -23.40 -25.24 -8.05
C VAL A 258 -23.11 -24.93 -6.59
N PRO A 259 -24.04 -24.29 -5.85
CA PRO A 259 -23.84 -23.97 -4.44
C PRO A 259 -23.54 -25.21 -3.61
N ILE A 260 -22.65 -25.10 -2.62
CA ILE A 260 -22.23 -26.22 -1.77
C ILE A 260 -23.44 -26.98 -1.19
N THR A 261 -24.45 -26.25 -0.70
CA THR A 261 -25.66 -26.86 -0.11
C THR A 261 -26.54 -27.64 -1.09
N SER A 262 -26.34 -27.47 -2.40
CA SER A 262 -27.13 -28.13 -3.45
C SER A 262 -26.49 -29.41 -3.99
N TRP A 263 -25.29 -29.78 -3.50
CA TRP A 263 -24.67 -31.05 -3.84
C TRP A 263 -25.28 -32.19 -3.03
N GLU A 264 -25.42 -33.37 -3.64
CA GLU A 264 -25.84 -34.59 -2.94
C GLU A 264 -24.86 -34.95 -1.81
N ASP A 265 -23.56 -34.79 -2.08
CA ASP A 265 -22.48 -34.91 -1.10
C ASP A 265 -21.82 -33.55 -0.88
N GLN A 266 -22.11 -32.93 0.26
CA GLN A 266 -21.54 -31.64 0.63
C GLN A 266 -20.03 -31.73 0.92
N ASP A 267 -19.54 -32.85 1.46
CA ASP A 267 -18.10 -33.02 1.72
C ASP A 267 -17.32 -33.09 0.40
N ALA A 268 -17.90 -33.71 -0.64
CA ALA A 268 -17.35 -33.66 -1.99
C ALA A 268 -17.29 -32.22 -2.54
N ALA A 269 -18.31 -31.40 -2.26
CA ALA A 269 -18.35 -29.99 -2.65
C ALA A 269 -17.27 -29.18 -1.93
N TYR A 270 -17.14 -29.32 -0.61
CA TYR A 270 -16.08 -28.66 0.18
C TYR A 270 -14.69 -29.09 -0.29
N ARG A 271 -14.47 -30.38 -0.53
CA ARG A 271 -13.22 -30.89 -1.08
C ARG A 271 -12.89 -30.26 -2.43
N ASN A 272 -13.89 -30.11 -3.31
CA ASN A 272 -13.70 -29.44 -4.61
C ASN A 272 -13.20 -28.00 -4.43
N VAL A 273 -13.83 -27.24 -3.52
CA VAL A 273 -13.43 -25.87 -3.19
C VAL A 273 -12.01 -25.83 -2.64
N VAL A 274 -11.66 -26.71 -1.69
CA VAL A 274 -10.33 -26.75 -1.09
C VAL A 274 -9.24 -27.09 -2.10
N ILE A 275 -9.47 -28.04 -3.01
CA ILE A 275 -8.52 -28.38 -4.09
C ILE A 275 -8.28 -27.18 -5.01
N GLU A 276 -9.32 -26.42 -5.35
CA GLU A 276 -9.17 -25.23 -6.19
C GLU A 276 -8.45 -24.10 -5.45
N LEU A 277 -8.70 -23.94 -4.14
CA LEU A 277 -7.95 -23.00 -3.30
C LEU A 277 -6.47 -23.40 -3.20
N GLU A 278 -6.15 -24.68 -3.02
CA GLU A 278 -4.76 -25.17 -2.91
C GLU A 278 -3.94 -24.87 -4.17
N LYS A 279 -4.55 -24.95 -5.36
CA LYS A 279 -3.88 -24.56 -6.61
C LYS A 279 -3.62 -23.06 -6.70
N TYR A 280 -4.51 -22.26 -6.12
CA TYR A 280 -4.48 -20.81 -6.28
C TYR A 280 -3.60 -20.12 -5.24
N ILE A 281 -3.58 -20.63 -3.99
CA ILE A 281 -2.82 -20.06 -2.87
C ILE A 281 -1.32 -19.82 -3.19
N PRO A 282 -0.58 -20.75 -3.82
CA PRO A 282 0.83 -20.51 -4.18
C PRO A 282 1.02 -19.32 -5.13
N HIS A 283 0.12 -19.16 -6.10
CA HIS A 283 0.14 -18.03 -7.03
C HIS A 283 -0.16 -16.70 -6.33
N LEU A 284 -0.89 -16.73 -5.21
CA LEU A 284 -1.11 -15.53 -4.39
C LEU A 284 0.18 -15.11 -3.69
N VAL A 285 0.96 -16.08 -3.18
CA VAL A 285 2.24 -15.82 -2.51
C VAL A 285 3.22 -15.16 -3.47
N GLU A 286 3.37 -15.69 -4.69
CA GLU A 286 4.27 -15.13 -5.70
C GLU A 286 3.87 -13.71 -6.15
N ASN A 287 2.57 -13.46 -6.36
CA ASN A 287 2.08 -12.14 -6.80
C ASN A 287 2.07 -11.07 -5.68
N LEU A 288 2.12 -11.47 -4.41
CA LEU A 288 2.24 -10.55 -3.28
C LEU A 288 3.69 -10.16 -2.98
N GLN A 289 4.66 -10.86 -3.59
CA GLN A 289 6.10 -10.62 -3.46
C GLN A 289 6.69 -9.82 -4.64
N ALA A 290 5.93 -9.57 -5.71
CA ALA A 290 6.33 -8.85 -6.91
C ALA A 290 5.86 -7.39 -6.92
#